data_AF-A0A351Y8I8-F1
#
_entry.id   AF-A0A351Y8I8-F1
#
_cell.length_a   1.000
_cell.length_b   1.000
_cell.length_c   1.000
_cell.angle_alpha   90.00
_cell.angle_beta   90.00
_cell.angle_gamma   90.00
#
_symmetry.space_group_name_H-M   'P 1'
#
loop_
_entity.id
_entity.type
_entity.pdbx_description
1 polymer ?
#
loop_
_entity_poly.entity_id
_entity_poly.type
_entity_poly.pdbx_seq_one_letter_code
_entity_poly.pdbx_strand_id
1 'polypeptide(L)'
;MDLQEIVFGVYRIREEDGWFYFDRFNEKQKEYLREIDESFYRHALLSSGVTLEFKSTSEKFSFAYRFVMKESKDSFDLYIDGKRLDQRF
;
A
#
# COMPACT_ATOMS: atom_id res chain seq x y z
N MET A 1 -11.73 12.32 -9.54
CA MET A 1 -10.65 12.19 -8.57
C MET A 1 -9.75 11.11 -9.11
N ASP A 2 -8.53 11.48 -9.45
CA ASP A 2 -7.53 10.53 -9.91
C ASP A 2 -6.98 9.79 -8.68
N LEU A 3 -6.74 8.49 -8.79
CA LEU A 3 -6.16 7.70 -7.69
C LEU A 3 -4.79 8.26 -7.30
N GLN A 4 -4.07 8.87 -8.24
CA GLN A 4 -2.79 9.54 -7.98
C GLN A 4 -2.90 10.76 -7.05
N GLU A 5 -4.10 11.35 -6.89
CA GLU A 5 -4.30 12.49 -5.98
C GLU A 5 -4.44 12.08 -4.51
N ILE A 6 -4.74 10.80 -4.25
CA ILE A 6 -5.04 10.29 -2.90
C ILE A 6 -4.09 9.19 -2.44
N VAL A 7 -3.20 8.69 -3.30
CA VAL A 7 -2.24 7.64 -2.93
C VAL A 7 -0.87 8.25 -2.67
N PHE A 8 -0.32 8.02 -1.48
CA PHE A 8 0.99 8.50 -1.09
C PHE A 8 1.93 7.33 -0.74
N GLY A 9 3.24 7.57 -0.82
CA GLY A 9 4.25 6.54 -0.55
C GLY A 9 4.38 5.48 -1.65
N VAL A 10 3.80 5.73 -2.83
CA VAL A 10 3.84 4.83 -3.99
C VAL A 10 4.79 5.38 -5.06
N TYR A 11 5.54 4.50 -5.72
CA TYR A 11 6.32 4.85 -6.91
C TYR A 11 5.50 4.68 -8.19
N ARG A 12 4.77 3.56 -8.29
CA ARG A 12 3.92 3.25 -9.44
C ARG A 12 2.65 2.55 -8.99
N ILE A 13 1.53 2.97 -9.58
CA ILE A 13 0.26 2.27 -9.50
C ILE A 13 0.13 1.42 -10.76
N ARG A 14 -0.11 0.11 -10.59
CA ARG A 14 -0.45 -0.82 -11.68
C ARG A 14 -1.89 -1.27 -11.53
N GLU A 15 -2.53 -1.56 -12.65
CA GLU A 15 -3.86 -2.19 -12.70
C GLU A 15 -3.73 -3.53 -13.41
N GLU A 16 -4.12 -4.61 -12.72
CA GLU A 16 -4.06 -5.98 -13.22
C GLU A 16 -5.29 -6.75 -12.75
N ASP A 17 -6.03 -7.36 -13.68
CA ASP A 17 -7.27 -8.11 -13.42
C ASP A 17 -8.32 -7.33 -12.59
N GLY A 18 -8.40 -6.00 -12.80
CA GLY A 18 -9.32 -5.13 -12.06
C GLY A 18 -8.88 -4.80 -10.63
N TRP A 19 -7.65 -5.13 -10.25
CA TRP A 19 -7.05 -4.78 -8.96
C TRP A 19 -5.94 -3.76 -9.12
N PHE A 20 -5.88 -2.82 -8.16
CA PHE A 20 -4.77 -1.88 -8.06
C PHE A 20 -3.63 -2.44 -7.22
N TYR A 21 -2.41 -2.28 -7.72
CA TYR A 21 -1.16 -2.65 -7.07
C TYR A 21 -0.31 -1.41 -6.85
N PHE A 22 0.24 -1.29 -5.65
CA PHE A 22 1.03 -0.13 -5.23
C PHE A 22 2.49 -0.53 -5.07
N ASP A 23 3.29 -0.33 -6.12
CA ASP A 23 4.72 -0.62 -6.06
C ASP A 23 5.46 0.57 -5.43
N ARG A 24 6.30 0.29 -4.44
CA ARG A 24 7.17 1.29 -3.79
C ARG A 24 8.52 1.49 -4.50
N PHE A 25 8.89 0.55 -5.36
CA PHE A 25 10.16 0.50 -6.06
C PHE A 25 9.97 0.14 -7.52
N ASN A 26 10.84 0.65 -8.40
CA ASN A 26 10.91 0.17 -9.79
C ASN A 26 11.67 -1.17 -9.89
N GLU A 27 11.59 -1.80 -11.05
CA GLU A 27 12.21 -3.12 -11.27
C GLU A 27 13.73 -3.13 -11.09
N LYS A 28 14.43 -2.05 -11.48
CA LYS A 28 15.89 -1.96 -11.27
C LYS A 28 16.25 -1.90 -9.79
N GLN A 29 15.47 -1.17 -9.00
CA GLN A 29 15.64 -1.09 -7.54
C GLN A 29 15.33 -2.43 -6.87
N LYS A 30 14.27 -3.12 -7.30
CA LYS A 30 13.93 -4.46 -6.80
C LYS A 30 15.05 -5.46 -7.09
N GLU A 31 15.60 -5.46 -8.31
CA GLU A 31 16.71 -6.36 -8.67
C GLU A 31 17.97 -6.07 -7.84
N TYR A 32 18.34 -4.79 -7.71
CA TYR A 32 19.45 -4.39 -6.86
C TYR A 32 19.29 -4.86 -5.40
N LEU A 33 18.09 -4.74 -4.82
CA LEU A 33 17.83 -5.23 -3.47
C LEU A 33 17.94 -6.76 -3.37
N ARG A 34 17.54 -7.49 -4.43
CA ARG A 34 17.66 -8.95 -4.49
C ARG A 34 19.11 -9.41 -4.53
N GLU A 35 19.97 -8.70 -5.25
CA GLU A 35 21.40 -8.99 -5.31
C GLU A 35 22.10 -8.79 -3.96
N ILE A 36 21.59 -7.88 -3.12
CA ILE A 36 22.12 -7.64 -1.78
C ILE A 36 21.62 -8.69 -0.79
N ASP A 37 20.31 -8.86 -0.68
CA ASP A 37 19.69 -9.74 0.30
C ASP A 37 18.24 -10.07 -0.10
N GLU A 38 17.87 -11.36 -0.05
CA GLU A 38 16.54 -11.82 -0.41
C GLU A 38 15.43 -11.20 0.46
N SER A 39 15.69 -10.94 1.74
CA SER A 39 14.72 -10.29 2.64
C SER A 39 14.41 -8.85 2.23
N PHE A 40 15.42 -8.10 1.76
CA PHE A 40 15.20 -6.74 1.25
C PHE A 40 14.36 -6.75 -0.02
N TYR A 41 14.61 -7.69 -0.92
CA TYR A 41 13.78 -7.88 -2.10
C TYR A 41 12.33 -8.20 -1.71
N ARG A 42 12.11 -9.13 -0.77
CA ARG A 42 10.75 -9.46 -0.31
C ARG A 42 10.03 -8.27 0.31
N HIS A 43 10.70 -7.52 1.18
CA HIS A 43 10.14 -6.29 1.76
C HIS A 43 9.82 -5.22 0.71
N ALA A 44 10.59 -5.15 -0.39
CA ALA A 44 10.33 -4.23 -1.49
C ALA A 44 9.02 -4.54 -2.26
N LEU A 45 8.51 -5.77 -2.15
CA LEU A 45 7.22 -6.18 -2.74
C LEU A 45 6.01 -5.83 -1.86
N LEU A 46 6.23 -5.49 -0.58
CA LEU A 46 5.16 -5.12 0.34
C LEU A 46 4.76 -3.65 0.19
N SER A 47 3.50 -3.34 0.52
CA SER A 47 2.92 -1.98 0.47
C SER A 47 3.18 -1.15 1.73
N SER A 48 4.18 -1.50 2.54
CA SER A 48 4.46 -0.80 3.80
C SER A 48 4.72 0.69 3.60
N GLY A 49 3.95 1.55 4.28
CA GLY A 49 4.06 3.00 4.16
C GLY A 49 3.31 3.61 2.97
N VAL A 50 2.57 2.81 2.19
CA VAL A 50 1.59 3.33 1.23
C VAL A 50 0.33 3.74 2.00
N THR A 51 -0.18 4.93 1.73
CA THR A 51 -1.40 5.47 2.35
C THR A 51 -2.43 5.89 1.31
N LEU A 52 -3.71 5.79 1.68
CA LEU A 52 -4.83 6.38 0.96
C LEU A 52 -5.36 7.54 1.80
N GLU A 53 -5.16 8.78 1.32
CA GLU A 53 -5.47 9.99 2.06
C GLU A 53 -6.48 10.84 1.29
N PHE A 54 -7.63 11.09 1.89
CA PHE A 54 -8.71 11.85 1.27
C PHE A 54 -9.56 12.55 2.33
N LYS A 55 -10.29 13.58 1.91
CA LYS A 55 -11.30 14.26 2.72
C LYS A 55 -12.69 13.83 2.28
N SER A 56 -13.57 13.58 3.23
CA SER A 56 -14.96 13.21 2.95
C SER A 56 -15.87 13.67 4.09
N THR A 57 -17.12 13.99 3.75
CA THR A 57 -18.21 14.17 4.71
C THR A 57 -19.06 12.90 4.88
N SER A 58 -18.67 11.81 4.22
CA SER A 58 -19.39 10.54 4.28
C SER A 58 -19.19 9.85 5.62
N GLU A 59 -20.26 9.28 6.17
CA GLU A 59 -20.21 8.52 7.43
C GLU A 59 -19.63 7.10 7.25
N LYS A 60 -19.50 6.64 6.01
CA LYS A 60 -19.04 5.28 5.67
C LYS A 60 -18.08 5.32 4.49
N PHE A 61 -17.10 4.44 4.56
CA PHE A 61 -16.15 4.15 3.48
C PHE A 61 -15.91 2.65 3.46
N SER A 62 -15.80 2.08 2.25
CA SER A 62 -15.52 0.67 2.05
C SER A 62 -14.70 0.48 0.78
N PHE A 63 -13.81 -0.50 0.79
CA PHE A 63 -13.03 -0.90 -0.38
C PHE A 63 -12.83 -2.41 -0.36
N ALA A 64 -12.77 -3.00 -1.55
CA ALA A 64 -12.34 -4.38 -1.71
C ALA A 64 -10.80 -4.43 -1.66
N TYR A 65 -10.25 -5.43 -0.97
CA TYR A 65 -8.80 -5.62 -0.86
C TYR A 65 -8.44 -7.10 -0.95
N ARG A 66 -7.17 -7.37 -1.29
CA ARG A 66 -6.56 -8.69 -1.21
C ARG A 66 -5.11 -8.60 -0.74
N PHE A 67 -4.72 -9.48 0.18
CA PHE A 67 -3.31 -9.68 0.52
C PHE A 67 -2.72 -10.69 -0.45
N VAL A 68 -1.72 -10.27 -1.23
CA VAL A 68 -1.08 -11.11 -2.25
C VAL A 68 0.18 -11.82 -1.75
N MET A 69 0.75 -11.33 -0.66
CA MET A 69 1.93 -11.89 -0.01
C MET A 69 1.83 -11.63 1.49
N LYS A 70 2.24 -12.60 2.30
CA LYS A 70 2.26 -12.49 3.75
C LYS A 70 3.70 -12.49 4.24
N GLU A 71 4.10 -11.44 4.96
CA GLU A 71 5.43 -11.37 5.58
C GLU A 71 5.42 -10.79 7.02
N SER A 72 4.24 -10.58 7.60
CA SER A 72 4.03 -10.36 9.03
C SER A 72 2.53 -10.53 9.34
N LYS A 73 1.97 -9.76 10.29
CA LYS A 73 0.51 -9.59 10.38
C LYS A 73 0.10 -8.55 9.35
N ASP A 74 -0.59 -8.99 8.30
CA ASP A 74 -1.18 -8.10 7.31
C ASP A 74 -2.33 -7.33 7.97
N SER A 75 -2.30 -6.00 7.89
CA SER A 75 -3.32 -5.13 8.50
C SER A 75 -3.38 -3.76 7.82
N PHE A 76 -4.49 -3.08 8.00
CA PHE A 76 -4.65 -1.65 7.74
C PHE A 76 -4.72 -0.88 9.05
N ASP A 77 -4.13 0.32 9.04
CA ASP A 77 -4.29 1.30 10.10
C ASP A 77 -5.18 2.43 9.57
N LEU A 78 -6.29 2.71 10.26
CA LEU A 78 -7.20 3.80 9.91
C LEU A 78 -6.93 5.02 10.78
N TYR A 79 -6.76 6.18 10.15
CA TYR A 79 -6.57 7.46 10.80
C TYR A 79 -7.70 8.43 10.42
N ILE A 80 -8.25 9.13 11.41
CA ILE A 80 -9.18 10.25 11.22
C ILE A 80 -8.55 11.48 11.87
N ASP A 81 -8.36 12.54 11.10
CA ASP A 81 -7.73 13.79 11.55
C ASP A 81 -6.40 13.56 12.31
N GLY A 82 -5.57 12.67 11.77
CA GLY A 82 -4.27 12.31 12.34
C GLY A 82 -4.31 11.39 13.56
N LYS A 83 -5.51 10.97 14.00
CA LYS A 83 -5.67 10.04 15.13
C LYS A 83 -6.01 8.64 14.63
N ARG A 84 -5.20 7.67 15.05
CA ARG A 84 -5.44 6.25 14.77
C ARG A 84 -6.69 5.77 15.49
N LEU A 85 -7.56 5.06 14.80
CA LEU A 85 -8.63 4.28 15.41
C LEU A 85 -8.04 2.96 15.94
N ASP A 86 -8.40 2.58 17.17
CA ASP A 86 -7.81 1.43 17.88
C ASP A 86 -8.10 0.06 17.24
N GLN A 87 -8.92 0.00 16.20
CA GLN A 87 -9.15 -1.22 15.43
C GLN A 87 -8.08 -1.40 14.35
N ARG A 88 -7.41 -2.56 14.39
CA ARG A 88 -6.66 -3.08 13.25
C ARG A 88 -7.62 -3.81 12.32
N PHE A 89 -7.60 -3.47 11.03
CA PHE A 89 -8.44 -4.08 10.00
C PHE A 89 -7.64 -5.06 9.16
#